data_AF-A0A0N1B836-F1
#
_entry.id   AF-A0A0N1B836-F1
#
_cell.length_a   1.000
_cell.length_b   1.000
_cell.length_c   1.000
_cell.angle_alpha   90.00
_cell.angle_beta   90.00
_cell.angle_gamma   90.00
#
_symmetry.space_group_name_H-M   'P 1'
#
loop_
_entity.id
_entity.type
_entity.pdbx_description
1 polymer ?
#
loop_
_entity_poly.entity_id
_entity_poly.type
_entity_poly.pdbx_seq_one_letter_code
_entity_poly.pdbx_strand_id
1 'polypeptide(L)'
;MSLPAGIARRLVTRLPQRGERDAPVWLACVMSLPMAEGEPPHCIGALWAPDPQGLWPRLPEITAIGSPDAPRTLAELLARAPAEPRFLLTDHRVVDMALACEVQLAADPHLQHGQRSALGQLRQALRERDTEVIAQSFTHFDAGFARFTDALGLNEGGTP
;
A
#
# COMPACT_ATOMS: atom_id res chain seq x y z
N MET A 1 -19.33 -7.30 -11.77
CA MET A 1 -19.48 -6.23 -12.80
C MET A 1 -18.09 -5.98 -13.38
N SER A 2 -17.92 -6.09 -14.71
CA SER A 2 -16.61 -6.07 -15.37
C SER A 2 -16.05 -4.66 -15.54
N LEU A 3 -14.74 -4.50 -15.41
CA LEU A 3 -14.03 -3.26 -15.77
C LEU A 3 -14.26 -2.92 -17.25
N PRO A 4 -14.29 -1.62 -17.62
CA PRO A 4 -14.36 -1.21 -19.03
C PRO A 4 -13.27 -1.92 -19.85
N ALA A 5 -13.62 -2.41 -21.05
CA ALA A 5 -12.72 -3.24 -21.86
C ALA A 5 -11.35 -2.60 -22.15
N GLY A 6 -11.30 -1.26 -22.27
CA GLY A 6 -10.05 -0.51 -22.44
C GLY A 6 -9.15 -0.49 -21.20
N ILE A 7 -9.73 -0.56 -20.00
CA ILE A 7 -9.00 -0.65 -18.73
C ILE A 7 -8.50 -2.08 -18.52
N ALA A 8 -9.34 -3.08 -18.80
CA ALA A 8 -8.97 -4.49 -18.68
C ALA A 8 -7.75 -4.86 -19.55
N ARG A 9 -7.62 -4.26 -20.74
CA ARG A 9 -6.48 -4.47 -21.65
C ARG A 9 -5.14 -3.89 -21.13
N ARG A 10 -5.18 -3.01 -20.12
CA ARG A 10 -4.00 -2.34 -19.54
C ARG A 10 -3.50 -2.97 -18.24
N LEU A 11 -4.26 -3.91 -17.68
CA LEU A 11 -3.88 -4.63 -16.47
C LEU A 11 -2.86 -5.73 -16.80
N VAL A 12 -1.75 -5.72 -16.09
CA VAL A 12 -0.72 -6.77 -16.13
C VAL A 12 -0.93 -7.68 -14.92
N THR A 13 -0.75 -8.98 -15.10
CA THR A 13 -0.95 -9.99 -14.04
C THR A 13 0.33 -10.35 -13.29
N ARG A 14 1.49 -9.84 -13.73
CA ARG A 14 2.81 -10.09 -13.15
C ARG A 14 3.68 -8.84 -13.27
N LEU A 15 4.58 -8.65 -12.31
CA LEU A 15 5.64 -7.66 -12.42
C LEU A 15 6.49 -7.97 -13.67
N PRO A 16 6.77 -6.99 -14.53
CA PRO A 16 7.71 -7.18 -15.63
C PRO A 16 9.07 -7.59 -15.07
N GLN A 17 9.70 -8.60 -15.68
CA GLN A 17 11.07 -8.93 -15.29
C GLN A 17 12.03 -7.83 -15.76
N ARG A 18 13.14 -7.68 -15.04
CA ARG A 18 14.20 -6.71 -15.35
C ARG A 18 14.77 -7.01 -16.75
N GLY A 19 14.22 -6.37 -17.78
CA GLY A 19 14.52 -6.64 -19.19
C GLY A 19 13.34 -6.45 -20.15
N GLU A 20 12.09 -6.57 -19.68
CA GLU A 20 10.87 -6.27 -20.46
C GLU A 20 10.62 -4.75 -20.47
N ARG A 21 11.46 -4.01 -21.18
CA ARG A 21 11.66 -2.55 -21.06
C ARG A 21 10.70 -1.64 -21.84
N ASP A 22 9.60 -2.12 -22.38
CA ASP A 22 8.85 -1.26 -23.33
C ASP A 22 7.70 -0.43 -22.73
N ALA A 23 7.38 -0.56 -21.43
CA ALA A 23 6.54 0.47 -20.79
C ALA A 23 6.65 0.51 -19.26
N PRO A 24 6.78 1.72 -18.67
CA PRO A 24 6.64 1.92 -17.23
C PRO A 24 5.32 1.35 -16.71
N VAL A 25 5.37 0.52 -15.66
CA VAL A 25 4.17 -0.05 -15.02
C VAL A 25 3.86 0.71 -13.74
N TRP A 26 2.64 1.19 -13.62
CA TRP A 26 2.12 1.81 -12.40
C TRP A 26 1.61 0.74 -11.45
N LEU A 27 1.90 0.87 -10.16
CA LEU A 27 1.27 0.02 -9.16
C LEU A 27 -0.06 0.65 -8.74
N ALA A 28 -1.10 -0.16 -8.70
CA ALA A 28 -2.42 0.24 -8.22
C ALA A 28 -2.82 -0.66 -7.04
N CYS A 29 -3.30 -0.06 -5.96
CA CYS A 29 -3.88 -0.79 -4.84
C CYS A 29 -5.19 -0.13 -4.41
N VAL A 30 -6.19 -0.94 -4.07
CA VAL A 30 -7.47 -0.48 -3.55
C VAL A 30 -7.85 -1.32 -2.35
N MET A 31 -8.26 -0.67 -1.26
CA MET A 31 -8.70 -1.30 -0.02
C MET A 31 -10.04 -0.75 0.43
N SER A 32 -10.89 -1.60 0.97
CA SER A 32 -12.12 -1.17 1.64
C SER A 32 -11.79 -0.42 2.92
N LEU A 33 -12.56 0.63 3.20
CA LEU A 33 -12.52 1.33 4.47
C LEU A 33 -13.41 0.62 5.51
N PRO A 34 -12.99 0.53 6.78
CA PRO A 34 -13.79 -0.02 7.87
C PRO A 34 -14.86 1.00 8.30
N MET A 35 -15.85 1.22 7.44
CA MET A 35 -16.96 2.14 7.70
C MET A 35 -17.83 1.63 8.85
N ALA A 36 -18.45 2.55 9.60
CA ALA A 36 -19.39 2.19 10.66
C ALA A 36 -20.65 1.53 10.11
N GLU A 37 -21.35 0.77 10.95
CA GLU A 37 -22.60 0.12 10.56
C GLU A 37 -23.65 1.15 10.11
N GLY A 38 -24.29 0.89 8.97
CA GLY A 38 -25.27 1.81 8.37
C GLY A 38 -24.65 2.92 7.50
N GLU A 39 -23.33 3.11 7.51
CA GLU A 39 -22.66 4.02 6.58
C GLU A 39 -22.44 3.35 5.21
N PRO A 40 -22.49 4.13 4.10
CA PRO A 40 -22.19 3.60 2.78
C PRO A 40 -20.75 3.06 2.71
N PRO A 41 -20.51 1.95 1.98
CA PRO A 41 -19.18 1.44 1.78
C PRO A 41 -18.32 2.44 1.00
N HIS A 42 -17.06 2.53 1.41
CA HIS A 42 -16.04 3.35 0.76
C HIS A 42 -14.76 2.53 0.61
N CYS A 43 -13.94 2.90 -0.35
CA CYS A 43 -12.61 2.34 -0.54
C CYS A 43 -11.59 3.46 -0.68
N ILE A 44 -10.37 3.23 -0.22
CA ILE A 44 -9.20 4.04 -0.57
C ILE A 44 -8.46 3.35 -1.71
N GLY A 45 -8.06 4.12 -2.72
CA GLY A 45 -7.21 3.70 -3.82
C GLY A 45 -5.97 4.57 -3.93
N ALA A 46 -4.86 3.98 -4.35
CA ALA A 46 -3.61 4.69 -4.58
C ALA A 46 -2.85 4.16 -5.80
N LEU A 47 -2.15 5.08 -6.48
CA LEU A 47 -1.27 4.79 -7.62
C LEU A 47 0.16 5.24 -7.33
N TRP A 48 1.11 4.38 -7.64
CA TRP A 48 2.54 4.70 -7.62
C TRP A 48 3.06 4.73 -9.04
N ALA A 49 3.65 5.87 -9.40
CA ALA A 49 4.38 6.00 -10.63
C ALA A 49 5.62 5.09 -10.61
N PRO A 50 5.98 4.47 -11.74
CA PRO A 50 7.26 3.79 -11.86
C PRO A 50 8.40 4.80 -11.81
N ASP A 51 9.44 4.43 -11.09
CA ASP A 51 10.65 5.23 -10.97
C ASP A 51 11.64 4.91 -12.10
N PRO A 52 12.24 5.93 -12.73
CA PRO A 52 13.22 5.73 -13.80
C PRO A 52 14.48 4.95 -13.39
N GLN A 53 14.83 4.93 -12.10
CA GLN A 53 15.97 4.19 -11.57
C GLN A 53 15.59 2.75 -11.16
N GLY A 54 14.32 2.39 -11.27
CA GLY A 54 13.79 1.06 -10.94
C GLY A 54 13.51 0.86 -9.45
N LEU A 55 13.45 1.92 -8.65
CA LEU A 55 13.09 1.88 -7.23
C LEU A 55 11.64 2.33 -7.03
N TRP A 56 10.74 1.49 -6.54
CA TRP A 56 9.36 1.96 -6.31
C TRP A 56 9.32 3.15 -5.34
N PRO A 57 8.72 4.28 -5.73
CA PRO A 57 8.67 5.44 -4.85
C PRO A 57 7.83 5.10 -3.62
N ARG A 58 8.22 5.65 -2.47
CA ARG A 58 7.47 5.43 -1.24
C ARG A 58 6.10 6.13 -1.30
N LEU A 59 6.08 7.37 -1.75
CA LEU A 59 4.87 8.17 -1.83
C LEU A 59 4.03 7.78 -3.04
N PRO A 60 2.70 7.62 -2.88
CA PRO A 60 1.81 7.51 -4.02
C PRO A 60 1.72 8.84 -4.75
N GLU A 61 1.61 8.76 -6.08
CA GLU A 61 1.41 9.93 -6.95
C GLU A 61 -0.06 10.39 -6.91
N ILE A 62 -0.98 9.43 -6.78
CA ILE A 62 -2.41 9.68 -6.75
C ILE A 62 -3.01 8.87 -5.60
N THR A 63 -3.82 9.53 -4.77
CA THR A 63 -4.71 8.87 -3.81
C THR A 63 -6.15 9.32 -4.05
N ALA A 64 -7.11 8.44 -3.77
CA ALA A 64 -8.52 8.75 -3.88
C ALA A 64 -9.35 7.92 -2.89
N ILE A 65 -10.44 8.49 -2.41
CA ILE A 65 -11.54 7.73 -1.84
C ILE A 65 -12.63 7.61 -2.90
N GLY A 66 -13.14 6.40 -3.08
CA GLY A 66 -14.28 6.13 -3.95
C GLY A 66 -15.35 5.30 -3.24
N SER A 67 -16.53 5.27 -3.83
CA SER A 67 -17.72 4.57 -3.33
C SER A 67 -18.54 4.07 -4.52
N PRO A 68 -19.27 2.93 -4.44
CA PRO A 68 -19.47 2.08 -3.27
C PRO A 68 -18.53 0.88 -3.18
N ASP A 69 -17.75 0.60 -4.23
CA ASP A 69 -17.00 -0.63 -4.34
C ASP A 69 -15.60 -0.44 -4.92
N ALA A 70 -14.75 -1.44 -4.71
CA ALA A 70 -13.36 -1.42 -5.16
C ALA A 70 -13.23 -1.31 -6.69
N PRO A 71 -14.04 -2.00 -7.53
CA PRO A 71 -13.99 -1.82 -8.99
C PRO A 71 -14.26 -0.39 -9.46
N ARG A 72 -15.24 0.30 -8.87
CA ARG A 72 -15.55 1.68 -9.22
C ARG A 72 -14.43 2.62 -8.77
N THR A 73 -13.97 2.48 -7.53
CA THR A 73 -12.83 3.26 -7.01
C THR A 73 -11.59 3.06 -7.88
N LEU A 74 -11.30 1.82 -8.30
CA LEU A 74 -10.21 1.53 -9.21
C LEU A 74 -10.41 2.22 -10.57
N ALA A 75 -11.60 2.15 -11.17
CA ALA A 75 -11.87 2.79 -12.45
C ALA A 75 -11.67 4.31 -12.39
N GLU A 76 -12.13 4.97 -11.32
CA GLU A 76 -11.94 6.40 -11.09
C GLU A 76 -10.48 6.76 -10.87
N LEU A 77 -9.76 5.95 -10.09
CA LEU A 77 -8.34 6.13 -9.83
C LEU A 77 -7.52 6.03 -11.13
N LEU A 78 -7.81 5.02 -11.96
CA LEU A 78 -7.14 4.80 -13.25
C LEU A 78 -7.48 5.90 -14.27
N ALA A 79 -8.65 6.52 -14.18
CA ALA A 79 -9.02 7.65 -15.03
C ALA A 79 -8.21 8.92 -14.74
N ARG A 80 -7.55 9.02 -13.58
CA ARG A 80 -6.70 10.15 -13.18
C ARG A 80 -5.23 9.97 -13.56
N ALA A 81 -4.84 8.76 -13.94
CA ALA A 81 -3.49 8.47 -14.40
C ALA A 81 -3.21 9.14 -15.76
N PRO A 82 -1.93 9.41 -16.11
CA PRO A 82 -1.57 9.95 -17.42
C PRO A 82 -2.06 9.06 -18.57
N ALA A 83 -2.08 9.58 -19.80
CA ALA A 83 -2.48 8.79 -20.96
C ALA A 83 -1.50 7.61 -21.18
N GLU A 84 -2.05 6.42 -21.45
CA GLU A 84 -1.34 5.18 -21.80
C GLU A 84 -0.47 4.45 -20.73
N PRO A 85 -0.83 4.35 -19.44
CA PRO A 85 -0.04 3.57 -18.49
C PRO A 85 -0.44 2.09 -18.53
N ARG A 86 0.55 1.21 -18.37
CA ARG A 86 0.31 -0.17 -17.94
C ARG A 86 0.13 -0.16 -16.43
N PHE A 87 -0.82 -0.91 -15.92
CA PHE A 87 -1.07 -0.99 -14.48
C PHE A 87 -0.88 -2.41 -13.98
N LEU A 88 -0.30 -2.54 -12.80
CA LEU A 88 -0.28 -3.76 -12.03
C LEU A 88 -1.15 -3.56 -10.80
N LEU A 89 -2.25 -4.31 -10.71
CA LEU A 89 -3.03 -4.37 -9.49
C LEU A 89 -2.24 -5.19 -8.45
N THR A 90 -1.96 -4.58 -7.31
CA THR A 90 -1.18 -5.19 -6.23
C THR A 90 -1.97 -5.18 -4.92
N ASP A 91 -1.54 -6.02 -3.99
CA ASP A 91 -2.02 -5.99 -2.62
C ASP A 91 -1.26 -4.95 -1.77
N HIS A 92 -1.81 -4.65 -0.61
CA HIS A 92 -1.28 -3.70 0.37
C HIS A 92 -0.02 -4.19 1.10
N ARG A 93 0.46 -5.41 0.84
CA ARG A 93 1.71 -5.94 1.39
C ARG A 93 2.92 -5.54 0.55
N VAL A 94 2.68 -5.13 -0.70
CA VAL A 94 3.73 -4.68 -1.64
C VAL A 94 3.93 -3.16 -1.60
N VAL A 95 2.92 -2.41 -1.19
CA VAL A 95 2.91 -0.93 -1.20
C VAL A 95 2.52 -0.36 0.17
N ASP A 96 3.04 0.82 0.52
CA ASP A 96 2.76 1.49 1.81
C ASP A 96 1.38 2.16 1.78
N MET A 97 0.31 1.35 1.92
CA MET A 97 -1.06 1.86 1.99
C MET A 97 -1.32 2.71 3.24
N ALA A 98 -0.55 2.53 4.31
CA ALA A 98 -0.66 3.38 5.49
C ALA A 98 -0.25 4.83 5.16
N LEU A 99 0.83 5.01 4.40
CA LEU A 99 1.23 6.30 3.89
C LEU A 99 0.19 6.88 2.91
N ALA A 100 -0.45 6.06 2.08
CA ALA A 100 -1.55 6.53 1.24
C ALA A 100 -2.74 7.08 2.07
N CYS A 101 -3.08 6.43 3.19
CA CYS A 101 -4.07 6.96 4.13
C CYS A 101 -3.63 8.30 4.74
N GLU A 102 -2.35 8.42 5.13
CA GLU A 102 -1.78 9.66 5.68
C GLU A 102 -1.85 10.81 4.67
N VAL A 103 -1.46 10.56 3.42
CA VAL A 103 -1.57 11.52 2.32
C VAL A 103 -3.01 11.96 2.16
N GLN A 104 -3.98 11.04 2.10
CA GLN A 104 -5.39 11.40 1.93
C GLN A 104 -5.92 12.24 3.10
N LEU A 105 -5.57 11.87 4.34
CA LEU A 105 -5.99 12.60 5.55
C LEU A 105 -5.46 14.04 5.59
N ALA A 106 -4.26 14.26 5.04
CA ALA A 106 -3.60 15.55 4.96
C ALA A 106 -4.05 16.39 3.75
N ALA A 107 -4.28 15.74 2.61
CA ALA A 107 -4.57 16.40 1.34
C ALA A 107 -6.05 16.79 1.18
N ASP A 108 -6.98 16.06 1.81
CA ASP A 108 -8.41 16.30 1.67
C ASP A 108 -9.03 16.90 2.95
N PRO A 109 -9.28 18.21 2.97
CA PRO A 109 -9.93 18.87 4.10
C PRO A 109 -11.43 18.57 4.18
N HIS A 110 -12.05 18.06 3.12
CA HIS A 110 -13.49 17.85 3.00
C HIS A 110 -13.95 16.44 3.35
N LEU A 111 -13.04 15.59 3.82
CA LEU A 111 -13.38 14.26 4.31
C LEU A 111 -14.47 14.33 5.38
N GLN A 112 -15.52 13.54 5.16
CA GLN A 112 -16.58 13.36 6.14
C GLN A 112 -16.01 12.71 7.41
N HIS A 113 -16.68 12.93 8.55
CA HIS A 113 -16.21 12.41 9.84
C HIS A 113 -16.02 10.87 9.82
N GLY A 114 -16.99 10.13 9.28
CA GLY A 114 -16.92 8.68 9.14
C GLY A 114 -15.73 8.24 8.28
N GLN A 115 -15.51 8.89 7.13
CA GLN A 115 -14.36 8.62 6.24
C GLN A 115 -13.02 8.90 6.92
N ARG A 116 -12.91 10.02 7.65
CA ARG A 116 -11.69 10.39 8.39
C ARG A 116 -11.39 9.38 9.50
N SER A 117 -12.41 8.96 10.24
CA SER A 117 -12.29 7.92 11.27
C SER A 117 -11.85 6.58 10.66
N ALA A 118 -12.53 6.13 9.59
CA ALA A 118 -12.23 4.87 8.94
C ALA A 118 -10.81 4.84 8.33
N LEU A 119 -10.36 5.95 7.74
CA LEU A 119 -8.97 6.09 7.27
C LEU A 119 -7.96 6.02 8.42
N GLY A 120 -8.25 6.68 9.54
CA GLY A 120 -7.41 6.63 10.74
C GLY A 120 -7.27 5.21 11.29
N GLN A 121 -8.38 4.48 11.37
CA GLN A 121 -8.42 3.07 11.80
C GLN A 121 -7.64 2.17 10.83
N LEU A 122 -7.87 2.29 9.52
CA LEU A 122 -7.14 1.50 8.53
C LEU A 122 -5.64 1.77 8.57
N ARG A 123 -5.23 3.04 8.65
CA ARG A 123 -3.81 3.43 8.79
C ARG A 123 -3.19 2.76 10.01
N GLN A 124 -3.85 2.82 11.16
CA GLN A 124 -3.36 2.23 12.40
C GLN A 124 -3.17 0.72 12.26
N ALA A 125 -4.18 0.01 11.75
CA ALA A 125 -4.12 -1.44 11.57
C ALA A 125 -3.00 -1.87 10.61
N LEU A 126 -2.75 -1.09 9.55
CA LEU A 126 -1.64 -1.34 8.63
C LEU A 126 -0.27 -1.16 9.31
N ARG A 127 -0.10 -0.11 10.13
CA ARG A 127 1.16 0.12 10.86
C ARG A 127 1.41 -0.91 11.96
N GLU A 128 0.36 -1.35 12.65
CA GLU A 128 0.43 -2.44 13.64
C GLU A 128 0.88 -3.73 12.98
N ARG A 129 0.25 -4.09 11.86
CA ARG A 129 0.66 -5.23 11.03
C ARG A 129 2.13 -5.14 10.60
N ASP A 130 2.57 -3.99 10.10
CA ASP A 130 3.97 -3.81 9.69
C ASP A 130 4.91 -4.01 10.88
N THR A 131 4.55 -3.50 12.05
CA THR A 131 5.30 -3.68 13.30
C THR A 131 5.39 -5.16 13.68
N GLU A 132 4.29 -5.90 13.60
CA GLU A 132 4.27 -7.36 13.84
C GLU A 132 5.17 -8.10 12.86
N VAL A 133 5.08 -7.79 11.57
CA VAL A 133 5.92 -8.41 10.53
C VAL A 133 7.40 -8.12 10.78
N ILE A 134 7.74 -6.88 11.15
CA ILE A 134 9.11 -6.50 11.50
C ILE A 134 9.59 -7.30 12.71
N ALA A 135 8.79 -7.36 13.78
CA ALA A 135 9.14 -8.10 14.98
C ALA A 135 9.35 -9.61 14.71
N GLN A 136 8.59 -10.20 13.79
CA GLN A 136 8.72 -11.61 13.41
C GLN A 136 9.90 -11.86 12.47
N SER A 137 10.17 -10.94 11.54
CA SER A 137 11.14 -11.14 10.45
C SER A 137 12.55 -10.64 10.80
N PHE A 138 12.64 -9.65 11.67
CA PHE A 138 13.87 -8.98 12.08
C PHE A 138 14.00 -9.06 13.61
N THR A 139 14.10 -10.29 14.11
CA THR A 139 14.45 -10.51 15.51
C THR A 139 15.91 -10.18 15.73
N HIS A 140 16.21 -9.51 16.85
CA HIS A 140 17.58 -9.31 17.36
C HIS A 140 18.15 -10.58 17.99
N PHE A 141 17.44 -11.70 17.95
CA PHE A 141 17.87 -12.98 18.49
C PHE A 141 18.09 -14.02 17.39
N ASP A 142 18.77 -13.62 16.31
CA ASP A 142 19.34 -14.62 15.42
C ASP A 142 20.60 -15.23 16.07
N ALA A 143 20.93 -16.48 15.72
CA ALA A 143 22.08 -17.17 16.29
C ALA A 143 23.41 -16.46 16.00
N GLY A 144 23.49 -15.65 14.96
CA GLY A 144 24.62 -14.77 14.65
C GLY A 144 24.73 -13.60 15.62
N PHE A 145 23.63 -12.95 15.98
CA PHE A 145 23.61 -11.91 17.00
C PHE A 145 23.96 -12.47 18.38
N ALA A 146 23.42 -13.65 18.76
CA ALA A 146 23.79 -14.32 20.00
C ALA A 146 25.30 -14.64 20.05
N ARG A 147 25.86 -15.18 18.96
CA ARG A 147 27.31 -15.40 18.84
C ARG A 147 28.11 -14.11 18.92
N PHE A 148 27.59 -13.02 18.37
CA PHE A 148 28.23 -11.71 18.40
C PHE A 148 28.21 -11.10 19.81
N THR A 149 27.10 -11.16 20.52
CA THR A 149 26.99 -10.69 21.91
C THR A 149 27.83 -11.54 22.87
N ASP A 150 27.89 -12.86 22.65
CA ASP A 150 28.79 -13.77 23.38
C ASP A 150 30.27 -13.41 23.12
N ALA A 151 30.65 -13.17 21.87
CA ALA A 151 32.01 -12.76 21.50
C ALA A 151 32.40 -11.39 22.07
N LEU A 152 31.42 -10.51 22.33
CA LEU A 152 31.64 -9.20 22.95
C LEU A 152 31.52 -9.21 24.49
N GLY A 153 31.18 -10.34 25.11
CA GLY A 153 31.01 -10.44 26.56
C GLY A 153 29.81 -9.66 27.11
N LEU A 154 28.82 -9.35 26.27
CA LEU A 154 27.66 -8.51 26.65
C LEU A 154 26.52 -9.31 27.30
N ASN A 155 26.63 -10.64 27.38
CA ASN A 155 25.60 -11.52 27.93
C ASN A 155 25.73 -11.82 29.43
N GLU A 156 26.67 -11.22 30.15
CA GLU A 156 26.77 -11.34 31.61
C GLU A 156 25.89 -10.31 32.33
N GLY A 157 24.57 -10.55 32.45
CA GLY A 157 23.78 -9.74 33.40
C GLY A 157 22.25 -9.67 33.30
N GLY A 158 21.56 -10.53 32.54
CA GLY A 158 20.09 -10.48 32.45
C GLY A 158 19.44 -11.84 32.68
N THR A 159 19.17 -12.18 33.94
CA THR A 159 18.36 -13.35 34.34
C THR A 159 16.91 -13.20 33.81
N PRO A 160 16.25 -14.29 33.37
CA PRO A 160 14.86 -14.28 32.88
C PRO A 160 13.83 -13.78 33.92
#